data_AF-A0A7S2P698-F1
#
_entry.id   AF-A0A7S2P698-F1
#
_cell.length_a   1.000
_cell.length_b   1.000
_cell.length_c   1.000
_cell.angle_alpha   90.00
_cell.angle_beta   90.00
_cell.angle_gamma   90.00
#
_symmetry.space_group_name_H-M   'P 1'
#
loop_
_entity.id
_entity.type
_entity.pdbx_description
1 polymer ?
#
loop_
_entity_poly.entity_id
_entity_poly.type
_entity_poly.pdbx_seq_one_letter_code
_entity_poly.pdbx_strand_id
1 'polypeptide(L)'
;VQALVEADHYDGPSFVVAYAPCIQQQVRPEGLNDMFDECRFAVESGYWPLYRYNPELVAAGKNPFILDSKRLRRDVTSFLQREGRFLNLEKNHPQIAEELHQQMNLDVKHRMEQMQKRAADHKSFSSQDEATVKVLFASETGTAEGLAREFADACQLS
;
A
#
# COMPACT_ATOMS: atom_id res chain seq x y z
N VAL A 1 5.82 -13.36 -5.21
CA VAL A 1 6.79 -14.24 -4.54
C VAL A 1 8.10 -13.51 -4.23
N GLN A 2 8.66 -12.71 -5.16
CA GLN A 2 9.91 -11.97 -4.93
C GLN A 2 9.96 -11.15 -3.63
N ALA A 3 8.89 -10.42 -3.28
CA ALA A 3 8.84 -9.63 -2.04
C ALA A 3 9.03 -10.46 -0.75
N LEU A 4 8.51 -11.69 -0.71
CA LEU A 4 8.64 -12.55 0.47
C LEU A 4 10.07 -13.07 0.62
N VAL A 5 10.69 -13.42 -0.50
CA VAL A 5 12.09 -13.89 -0.52
C VAL A 5 13.03 -12.76 -0.11
N GLU A 6 12.86 -11.56 -0.66
CA GLU A 6 13.66 -10.39 -0.26
C GLU A 6 13.47 -10.03 1.21
N ALA A 7 12.24 -10.10 1.73
CA ALA A 7 11.94 -9.84 3.13
C ALA A 7 12.57 -10.86 4.08
N ASP A 8 12.59 -12.14 3.71
CA ASP A 8 13.17 -13.23 4.52
C ASP A 8 14.70 -13.20 4.53
N HIS A 9 15.32 -12.81 3.40
CA HIS A 9 16.78 -12.73 3.28
C HIS A 9 17.40 -11.46 3.86
N TYR A 10 16.62 -10.40 4.05
CA TYR A 10 17.14 -9.13 4.53
C TYR A 10 17.58 -9.22 5.99
N ASP A 11 18.84 -8.87 6.26
CA ASP A 11 19.42 -8.86 7.62
C ASP A 11 18.97 -7.60 8.38
N GLY A 12 17.67 -7.53 8.68
CA GLY A 12 17.03 -6.38 9.32
C GLY A 12 15.50 -6.51 9.38
N PRO A 13 14.80 -5.47 9.87
CA PRO A 13 13.35 -5.48 9.94
C PRO A 13 12.72 -5.45 8.54
N SER A 14 11.81 -6.39 8.28
CA SER A 14 11.07 -6.49 7.03
C SER A 14 9.57 -6.33 7.24
N PHE A 15 8.91 -5.55 6.36
CA PHE A 15 7.47 -5.35 6.37
C PHE A 15 6.84 -5.81 5.07
N VAL A 16 5.83 -6.69 5.16
CA VAL A 16 5.04 -7.15 4.03
C VAL A 16 3.58 -6.80 4.28
N VAL A 17 3.01 -5.94 3.44
CA VAL A 17 1.59 -5.57 3.50
C VAL A 17 0.86 -6.27 2.35
N ALA A 18 0.02 -7.23 2.69
CA ALA A 18 -0.77 -7.98 1.73
C ALA A 18 -2.21 -7.46 1.67
N TYR A 19 -2.73 -7.25 0.46
CA TYR A 19 -4.16 -7.05 0.26
C TYR A 19 -4.89 -8.38 0.45
N ALA A 20 -5.81 -8.42 1.41
CA ALA A 20 -6.56 -9.61 1.80
C ALA A 20 -8.07 -9.36 1.62
N PRO A 21 -8.69 -9.88 0.56
CA PRO A 21 -10.13 -9.80 0.39
C PRO A 21 -10.87 -10.50 1.55
N CYS A 22 -11.98 -9.92 2.00
CA CYS A 22 -12.75 -10.38 3.16
C CYS A 22 -14.26 -10.38 2.88
N ILE A 23 -15.01 -11.24 3.56
CA ILE A 23 -16.49 -11.29 3.49
C ILE A 23 -17.16 -9.94 3.76
N GLN A 24 -16.55 -9.08 4.59
CA GLN A 24 -17.07 -7.76 4.93
C GLN A 24 -17.04 -6.79 3.75
N GLN A 25 -16.16 -7.01 2.78
CA GLN A 25 -16.09 -6.21 1.56
C GLN A 25 -17.21 -6.60 0.57
N GLN A 26 -17.80 -7.78 0.74
CA GLN A 26 -18.89 -8.30 -0.09
C GLN A 26 -18.53 -8.28 -1.58
N VAL A 27 -17.41 -8.94 -1.92
CA VAL A 27 -16.95 -9.10 -3.31
C VAL A 27 -18.03 -9.76 -4.16
N ARG A 28 -18.21 -9.27 -5.39
CA ARG A 28 -19.22 -9.75 -6.35
C ARG A 28 -18.56 -10.23 -7.65
N PRO A 29 -19.21 -11.14 -8.40
CA PRO A 29 -20.50 -11.79 -8.09
C PRO A 29 -20.43 -12.97 -7.10
N GLU A 30 -19.32 -13.70 -6.99
CA GLU A 30 -19.27 -14.99 -6.29
C GLU A 30 -18.68 -14.93 -4.87
N GLY A 31 -18.59 -13.75 -4.25
CA GLY A 31 -18.01 -13.61 -2.92
C GLY A 31 -16.52 -13.91 -2.90
N LEU A 32 -16.07 -14.68 -1.91
CA LEU A 32 -14.66 -15.04 -1.77
C LEU A 32 -14.14 -15.99 -2.86
N ASN A 33 -15.01 -16.62 -3.65
CA ASN A 33 -14.56 -17.41 -4.80
C ASN A 33 -13.85 -16.53 -5.84
N ASP A 34 -14.23 -15.26 -5.93
CA ASP A 34 -13.62 -14.27 -6.83
C ASP A 34 -12.40 -13.56 -6.20
N MET A 35 -11.86 -14.01 -5.06
CA MET A 35 -10.80 -13.26 -4.36
C MET A 35 -9.55 -13.01 -5.22
N PHE A 36 -9.16 -13.97 -6.06
CA PHE A 36 -7.99 -13.85 -6.91
C PHE A 36 -8.17 -12.77 -7.97
N ASP A 37 -9.38 -12.72 -8.54
CA ASP A 37 -9.75 -11.66 -9.47
C ASP A 37 -9.85 -10.32 -8.76
N GLU A 38 -10.38 -10.29 -7.54
CA GLU A 38 -10.44 -9.05 -6.76
C GLU A 38 -9.05 -8.46 -6.50
N CYS A 39 -8.10 -9.29 -6.07
CA CYS A 39 -6.70 -8.88 -5.93
C CYS A 39 -6.11 -8.36 -7.24
N ARG A 40 -6.41 -9.03 -8.37
CA ARG A 40 -5.95 -8.60 -9.69
C ARG A 40 -6.57 -7.24 -10.07
N PHE A 41 -7.86 -7.05 -9.86
CA PHE A 41 -8.54 -5.79 -10.16
C PHE A 41 -8.03 -4.66 -9.25
N ALA A 42 -7.78 -4.91 -7.97
CA ALA A 42 -7.19 -3.94 -7.05
C ALA A 42 -5.83 -3.42 -7.55
N VAL A 43 -4.98 -4.32 -8.06
CA VAL A 43 -3.67 -3.94 -8.62
C VAL A 43 -3.81 -3.25 -9.97
N GLU A 44 -4.61 -3.80 -10.89
CA GLU A 44 -4.78 -3.27 -12.25
C GLU A 44 -5.44 -1.89 -12.29
N SER A 45 -6.33 -1.61 -11.33
CA SER A 45 -6.98 -0.32 -11.17
C SER A 45 -6.13 0.72 -10.44
N GLY A 46 -5.00 0.31 -9.86
CA GLY A 46 -4.16 1.16 -9.02
C GLY A 46 -4.71 1.45 -7.63
N TYR A 47 -5.83 0.82 -7.23
CA TYR A 47 -6.32 0.87 -5.86
C TYR A 47 -5.27 0.34 -4.87
N TRP A 48 -4.60 -0.76 -5.24
CA TRP A 48 -3.53 -1.39 -4.48
C TRP A 48 -2.23 -1.51 -5.29
N PRO A 49 -1.37 -0.47 -5.31
CA PRO A 49 -0.10 -0.53 -6.04
C PRO A 49 0.88 -1.50 -5.38
N LEU A 50 1.66 -2.21 -6.19
CA LEU A 50 2.71 -3.12 -5.74
C LEU A 50 4.07 -2.46 -5.92
N TYR A 51 4.79 -2.30 -4.82
CA TYR A 51 6.15 -1.79 -4.79
C TYR A 51 6.96 -2.51 -3.71
N ARG A 52 8.28 -2.41 -3.83
CA ARG A 52 9.25 -2.92 -2.87
C ARG A 52 10.27 -1.83 -2.56
N TYR A 53 10.76 -1.84 -1.34
CA TYR A 53 11.86 -0.99 -0.92
C TYR A 53 12.94 -1.90 -0.33
N ASN A 54 14.09 -2.02 -1.01
CA ASN A 54 15.23 -2.78 -0.52
C ASN A 54 16.38 -1.81 -0.18
N PRO A 55 16.68 -1.61 1.12
CA PRO A 55 17.78 -0.75 1.59
C PRO A 55 19.16 -1.16 1.07
N GLU A 56 19.42 -2.44 0.82
CA GLU A 56 20.72 -2.94 0.34
C GLU A 56 21.11 -2.35 -1.02
N LEU A 57 20.11 -1.99 -1.83
CA LEU A 57 20.33 -1.35 -3.13
C LEU A 57 20.97 0.04 -2.98
N VAL A 58 20.79 0.71 -1.84
CA VAL A 58 21.45 1.99 -1.54
C VAL A 58 22.96 1.80 -1.48
N ALA A 59 23.43 0.76 -0.79
CA ALA A 59 24.86 0.44 -0.69
C ALA A 59 25.46 0.09 -2.07
N ALA A 60 24.65 -0.48 -2.98
CA ALA A 60 25.05 -0.77 -4.35
C ALA A 60 24.93 0.43 -5.32
N GLY A 61 24.57 1.62 -4.83
CA GLY A 61 24.36 2.81 -5.67
C GLY A 61 23.19 2.65 -6.65
N LYS A 62 22.16 1.88 -6.28
CA LYS A 62 20.93 1.67 -7.05
C LYS A 62 19.73 2.29 -6.33
N ASN A 63 18.63 2.49 -7.04
CA ASN A 63 17.40 2.98 -6.42
C ASN A 63 16.80 1.88 -5.52
N PRO A 64 16.62 2.11 -4.20
CA PRO A 64 16.00 1.12 -3.32
C PRO A 64 14.52 0.91 -3.59
N PHE A 65 13.84 1.89 -4.19
CA PHE A 65 12.42 1.81 -4.48
C PHE A 65 12.16 1.20 -5.86
N ILE A 66 11.47 0.06 -5.88
CA ILE A 66 11.09 -0.66 -7.09
C ILE A 66 9.57 -0.70 -7.19
N LEU A 67 9.02 -0.14 -8.27
CA LEU A 67 7.60 -0.20 -8.58
C LEU A 67 7.31 -1.40 -9.50
N ASP A 68 6.59 -2.40 -8.98
CA ASP A 68 6.23 -3.61 -9.73
C ASP A 68 4.96 -3.37 -10.57
N SER A 69 3.98 -2.62 -10.04
CA SER A 69 2.72 -2.28 -10.74
C SER A 69 2.86 -1.01 -11.60
N LYS A 70 3.64 -1.06 -12.67
CA LYS A 70 4.09 0.15 -13.41
C LYS A 70 3.02 0.93 -14.18
N ARG A 71 1.85 0.36 -14.45
CA ARG A 71 0.79 1.01 -15.25
C ARG A 71 -0.60 0.68 -14.74
N LEU A 72 -1.49 1.67 -14.76
CA LEU A 72 -2.92 1.49 -14.58
C LEU A 72 -3.49 0.83 -15.85
N ARG A 73 -4.17 -0.30 -15.69
CA ARG A 73 -4.83 -1.03 -16.79
C ARG A 73 -6.35 -0.85 -16.78
N ARG A 74 -6.90 -0.40 -15.65
CA ARG A 74 -8.33 -0.20 -15.43
C ARG A 74 -8.57 1.10 -14.69
N ASP A 75 -9.80 1.60 -14.80
CA ASP A 75 -10.28 2.71 -13.99
C ASP A 75 -10.61 2.23 -12.56
N VAL A 76 -10.39 3.05 -11.53
CA VAL A 76 -10.65 2.62 -10.14
C VAL A 76 -12.13 2.32 -9.92
N THR A 77 -13.03 3.03 -10.60
CA THR A 77 -14.47 2.82 -10.51
C THR A 77 -14.84 1.37 -10.88
N SER A 78 -14.13 0.76 -11.83
CA SER A 78 -14.38 -0.65 -12.21
C SER A 78 -14.07 -1.65 -11.09
N PHE A 79 -13.15 -1.32 -10.19
CA PHE A 79 -12.88 -2.08 -8.97
C PHE A 79 -13.93 -1.78 -7.90
N LEU A 80 -14.30 -0.51 -7.69
CA LEU A 80 -15.30 -0.13 -6.69
C LEU A 80 -16.67 -0.80 -6.93
N GLN A 81 -17.07 -0.95 -8.19
CA GLN A 81 -18.30 -1.62 -8.60
C GLN A 81 -18.34 -3.13 -8.27
N ARG A 82 -17.22 -3.72 -7.85
CA ARG A 82 -17.13 -5.14 -7.49
C ARG A 82 -17.36 -5.41 -6.01
N GLU A 83 -17.29 -4.40 -5.15
CA GLU A 83 -17.43 -4.59 -3.71
C GLU A 83 -18.73 -3.97 -3.18
N GLY A 84 -19.50 -4.77 -2.43
CA GLY A 84 -20.77 -4.34 -1.85
C GLY A 84 -20.64 -3.14 -0.91
N ARG A 85 -19.48 -2.94 -0.28
CA ARG A 85 -19.23 -1.77 0.59
C ARG A 85 -19.29 -0.42 -0.15
N PHE A 86 -18.88 -0.38 -1.42
CA PHE A 86 -18.97 0.83 -2.25
C PHE A 86 -20.34 0.94 -2.91
N LEU A 87 -20.87 -0.16 -3.42
CA LEU A 87 -22.23 -0.20 -3.99
C LEU A 87 -23.31 0.23 -2.99
N ASN A 88 -23.12 -0.06 -1.70
CA ASN A 88 -24.03 0.40 -0.65
C ASN A 88 -24.07 1.93 -0.55
N LEU A 89 -22.90 2.59 -0.66
CA LEU A 89 -22.80 4.04 -0.68
C LEU A 89 -23.48 4.64 -1.92
N GLU A 90 -23.25 4.06 -3.09
CA GLU A 90 -23.92 4.49 -4.33
C GLU A 90 -25.45 4.40 -4.24
N LYS A 91 -25.95 3.32 -3.63
CA LYS A 91 -27.38 3.11 -3.47
C LYS A 91 -28.01 4.12 -2.50
N ASN A 92 -27.34 4.42 -1.40
CA ASN A 92 -27.91 5.25 -0.33
C ASN A 92 -27.65 6.75 -0.57
N HIS A 93 -26.51 7.11 -1.16
CA HIS A 93 -26.06 8.49 -1.34
C HIS A 93 -25.37 8.68 -2.72
N PRO A 94 -26.12 8.61 -3.82
CA PRO A 94 -25.54 8.58 -5.18
C PRO A 94 -24.69 9.81 -5.53
N GLN A 95 -25.12 11.01 -5.13
CA GLN A 95 -24.38 12.26 -5.39
C GLN A 95 -23.01 12.26 -4.69
N ILE A 96 -22.99 11.85 -3.41
CA ILE A 96 -21.76 11.78 -2.60
C ILE A 96 -20.83 10.68 -3.16
N ALA A 97 -21.40 9.55 -3.57
CA ALA A 97 -20.63 8.46 -4.16
C ALA A 97 -19.92 8.90 -5.44
N GLU A 98 -20.61 9.61 -6.32
CA GLU A 98 -20.03 10.14 -7.56
C GLU A 98 -18.85 11.08 -7.29
N GLU A 99 -19.01 12.03 -6.37
CA GLU A 99 -17.94 12.95 -5.96
C GLU A 99 -16.72 12.19 -5.41
N LEU A 100 -16.95 11.22 -4.52
CA LEU A 100 -15.87 10.42 -3.92
C LEU A 100 -15.16 9.52 -4.94
N HIS A 101 -15.87 8.98 -5.94
CA HIS A 101 -15.26 8.18 -7.00
C HIS A 101 -14.39 9.03 -7.93
N GLN A 102 -14.84 10.25 -8.26
CA GLN A 102 -14.03 11.19 -9.02
C GLN A 102 -12.76 11.56 -8.25
N GLN A 103 -12.89 11.85 -6.95
CA GLN A 103 -11.74 12.13 -6.08
C GLN A 103 -10.78 10.94 -6.00
N MET A 104 -11.28 9.73 -5.78
CA MET A 104 -10.45 8.52 -5.72
C MET A 104 -9.67 8.30 -7.02
N ASN A 105 -10.30 8.56 -8.18
CA ASN A 105 -9.62 8.46 -9.47
C ASN A 105 -8.46 9.44 -9.60
N LEU A 106 -8.64 10.68 -9.12
CA LEU A 106 -7.56 11.67 -9.08
C LEU A 106 -6.44 11.23 -8.14
N ASP A 107 -6.78 10.74 -6.95
CA ASP A 107 -5.82 10.30 -5.94
C ASP A 107 -5.00 9.09 -6.43
N VAL A 108 -5.64 8.12 -7.08
CA VAL A 108 -4.96 6.95 -7.67
C VAL A 108 -3.98 7.39 -8.76
N LYS A 109 -4.38 8.30 -9.65
CA LYS A 109 -3.50 8.84 -10.69
C LYS A 109 -2.32 9.59 -10.08
N HIS A 110 -2.58 10.48 -9.14
CA HIS A 110 -1.55 11.27 -8.47
C HIS A 110 -0.54 10.38 -7.73
N ARG A 111 -1.03 9.42 -6.95
CA ARG A 111 -0.20 8.43 -6.24
C ARG A 111 0.66 7.63 -7.20
N MET A 112 0.08 7.20 -8.32
CA MET A 112 0.79 6.44 -9.34
C MET A 112 1.92 7.27 -9.99
N GLU A 113 1.65 8.53 -10.35
CA GLU A 113 2.66 9.44 -10.89
C GLU A 113 3.81 9.68 -9.90
N GLN A 114 3.50 9.89 -8.61
CA GLN A 114 4.51 10.03 -7.57
C GLN A 114 5.37 8.76 -7.43
N MET A 115 4.75 7.59 -7.43
CA MET A 115 5.48 6.31 -7.34
C MET A 115 6.36 6.08 -8.58
N GLN A 116 5.88 6.43 -9.77
CA GLN A 116 6.69 6.35 -10.99
C GLN A 116 7.89 7.29 -10.94
N LYS A 117 7.71 8.53 -10.46
CA LYS A 117 8.81 9.47 -10.23
C LYS A 117 9.83 8.89 -9.25
N ARG A 118 9.38 8.36 -8.10
CA ARG A 118 10.26 7.71 -7.11
C ARG A 118 11.03 6.52 -7.69
N ALA A 119 10.44 5.75 -8.59
CA ALA A 119 11.11 4.63 -9.25
C ALA A 119 12.11 5.09 -10.33
N ALA A 120 11.86 6.21 -10.99
CA ALA A 120 12.73 6.79 -12.02
C ALA A 120 13.89 7.62 -11.42
N ASP A 121 13.61 8.34 -10.34
CA ASP A 121 14.56 9.22 -9.67
C ASP A 121 15.55 8.39 -8.85
N HIS A 122 16.72 8.11 -9.43
CA HIS A 122 17.87 7.68 -8.66
C HIS A 122 18.53 8.89 -7.99
N LYS A 123 17.90 9.45 -6.95
CA LYS A 123 18.64 10.28 -6.01
C LYS A 123 19.39 9.33 -5.09
N SER A 124 20.72 9.41 -5.09
CA SER A 124 21.50 8.83 -4.01
C SER A 124 20.92 9.39 -2.72
N PHE A 125 20.47 8.52 -1.83
CA PHE A 125 20.02 8.93 -0.51
C PHE A 125 21.25 9.54 0.15
N SER A 126 21.40 10.86 0.11
CA SER A 126 22.47 11.53 0.82
C SER A 126 22.20 11.29 2.29
N SER A 127 23.20 10.78 3.00
CA SER A 127 23.18 10.26 4.37
C SER A 127 22.76 11.27 5.46
N GLN A 128 22.11 12.37 5.10
CA GLN A 128 21.71 13.48 5.97
C GLN A 128 20.20 13.72 6.06
N ASP A 129 19.37 12.98 5.33
CA ASP A 129 17.94 12.94 5.66
C ASP A 129 17.78 12.01 6.87
N GLU A 130 17.85 12.58 8.08
CA GLU A 130 17.46 11.94 9.33
C GLU A 130 16.03 11.40 9.17
N ALA A 131 15.90 10.14 8.78
CA ALA A 131 14.62 9.46 8.63
C ALA A 131 13.99 9.29 10.02
N THR A 132 13.32 10.35 10.48
CA THR A 132 12.71 10.39 11.80
C THR A 132 11.41 9.58 11.77
N VAL A 133 11.40 8.41 12.40
CA VAL A 133 10.20 7.59 12.54
C VAL A 133 9.37 8.14 13.71
N LYS A 134 8.22 8.76 13.42
CA LYS A 134 7.28 9.22 14.45
C LYS A 134 6.31 8.08 14.81
N VAL A 135 6.52 7.46 15.96
CA VAL A 135 5.63 6.41 16.50
C VAL A 135 4.52 7.07 17.32
N LEU A 136 3.26 6.87 16.91
CA LEU A 136 2.08 7.31 17.66
C LEU A 136 1.34 6.08 18.18
N PHE A 137 1.00 6.07 19.47
CA PHE A 137 0.24 4.99 20.10
C PHE A 137 -0.93 5.56 20.90
N ALA A 138 -1.96 4.74 21.07
CA ALA A 138 -3.06 5.00 21.99
C ALA A 138 -3.29 3.69 22.77
N SER A 139 -3.28 3.78 24.10
CA SER A 139 -3.40 2.60 24.97
C SER A 139 -4.27 2.91 26.17
N GLU A 140 -5.29 2.08 26.42
CA GLU A 140 -6.11 2.17 27.64
C GLU A 140 -5.46 1.41 28.81
N THR A 141 -4.72 0.33 28.52
CA THR A 141 -4.12 -0.59 29.52
C THR A 141 -2.59 -0.60 29.50
N GLY A 142 -1.94 0.36 28.82
CA GLY A 142 -0.48 0.43 28.65
C GLY A 142 0.17 -0.61 27.70
N THR A 143 -0.54 -1.63 27.22
CA THR A 143 0.03 -2.66 26.33
C THR A 143 0.53 -2.10 24.99
N ALA A 144 -0.22 -1.18 24.38
CA ALA A 144 0.19 -0.56 23.12
C ALA A 144 1.31 0.47 23.31
N GLU A 145 1.47 1.03 24.52
CA GLU A 145 2.63 1.86 24.86
C GLU A 145 3.92 1.02 24.90
N GLY A 146 3.88 -0.15 25.54
CA GLY A 146 5.04 -1.04 25.63
C GLY A 146 5.56 -1.45 24.25
N LEU A 147 4.65 -1.92 23.38
CA LEU A 147 4.99 -2.31 22.02
C LEU A 147 5.52 -1.14 21.18
N ALA A 148 4.92 0.04 21.32
CA ALA A 148 5.38 1.24 20.61
C ALA A 148 6.78 1.69 21.03
N ARG A 149 7.13 1.53 22.32
CA ARG A 149 8.49 1.78 22.83
C ARG A 149 9.49 0.76 22.32
N GLU A 150 9.18 -0.54 22.43
CA GLU A 150 10.04 -1.60 21.90
C GLU A 150 10.31 -1.41 20.40
N PHE A 151 9.29 -0.99 19.65
CA PHE A 151 9.43 -0.66 18.25
C PHE A 151 10.32 0.57 18.01
N ALA A 152 10.12 1.65 18.77
CA ALA A 152 10.95 2.85 18.66
C ALA A 152 12.42 2.57 18.98
N ASP A 153 12.68 1.75 19.99
CA ASP A 153 14.03 1.32 20.38
C ASP A 153 14.67 0.44 19.29
N ALA A 154 13.90 -0.46 18.68
CA ALA A 154 14.37 -1.27 17.55
C ALA A 154 14.68 -0.45 16.29
N CYS A 155 14.03 0.71 16.12
CA CYS A 155 14.34 1.66 15.05
C CYS A 155 15.60 2.51 15.32
N GLN A 156 16.14 2.51 16.54
CA GLN A 156 17.40 3.20 16.90
C GLN A 156 18.64 2.33 16.67
N LEU A 157 18.74 1.67 15.50
CA LEU A 157 20.00 0.99 15.13
C LEU A 157 21.01 2.03 14.62
N SER A 158 22.15 2.03 15.31
CA SER A 158 23.42 2.77 15.15
C SER A 158 23.86 3.14 13.74
#